data_AF-A0A4Q2US24-F1
#
_entry.id   AF-A0A4Q2US24-F1
#
_cell.length_a   1.000
_cell.length_b   1.000
_cell.length_c   1.000
_cell.angle_alpha   90.00
_cell.angle_beta   90.00
_cell.angle_gamma   90.00
#
_symmetry.space_group_name_H-M   'P 1'
#
loop_
_entity.id
_entity.type
_entity.pdbx_description
1 polymer ?
#
loop_
_entity_poly.entity_id
_entity_poly.type
_entity_poly.pdbx_seq_one_letter_code
_entity_poly.pdbx_strand_id
1 'polypeptide(L)'
;MITQPPPQVSYFGPQTVDIGKVHLREIRRGIFTRIEAGPAIRTVSADCSCTTAFFDQNGIYVDYAAPPSLPEYHRQQGATQFTTTKAVTVFYDDNTHENLYLTATVLAH
;
A
#
# COMPACT_ATOMS: atom_id res chain seq x y z
N MET A 1 36.80 -3.45 -4.50
CA MET A 1 35.75 -3.24 -5.52
C MET A 1 34.42 -3.21 -4.80
N ILE A 2 33.65 -2.12 -4.92
CA ILE A 2 32.31 -2.03 -4.34
C ILE A 2 31.36 -2.49 -5.44
N THR A 3 30.81 -3.70 -5.32
CA THR A 3 29.72 -4.16 -6.20
C THR A 3 28.48 -3.35 -5.87
N GLN A 4 28.09 -2.44 -6.75
CA GLN A 4 26.78 -1.82 -6.69
C GLN A 4 25.71 -2.93 -6.81
N PRO A 5 24.67 -2.93 -5.96
CA PRO A 5 23.54 -3.81 -6.18
C PRO A 5 22.92 -3.52 -7.54
N PRO A 6 22.40 -4.55 -8.25
CA PRO A 6 21.75 -4.35 -9.53
C PRO A 6 20.60 -3.33 -9.41
N PRO A 7 20.32 -2.56 -10.48
CA PRO A 7 19.17 -1.65 -10.49
C PRO A 7 17.90 -2.45 -10.18
N GLN A 8 17.13 -1.99 -9.20
CA GLN A 8 15.81 -2.56 -8.93
C GLN A 8 14.89 -2.17 -10.08
N VAL A 9 14.46 -3.17 -10.86
CA VAL A 9 13.43 -3.01 -11.89
C VAL A 9 12.09 -2.94 -11.17
N SER A 10 11.33 -1.88 -11.44
CA SER A 10 9.97 -1.74 -10.93
C SER A 10 8.98 -2.28 -11.98
N TYR A 11 7.99 -3.06 -11.55
CA TYR A 11 6.99 -3.66 -12.43
C TYR A 11 5.61 -3.04 -12.27
N PHE A 12 5.46 -2.11 -11.34
CA PHE A 12 4.25 -1.33 -11.14
C PHE A 12 4.52 0.17 -11.21
N GLY A 13 3.52 0.90 -11.67
CA GLY A 13 3.46 2.34 -11.58
C GLY A 13 2.17 2.80 -10.89
N PRO A 14 2.21 3.95 -10.19
CA PRO A 14 3.34 4.39 -9.36
C PRO A 14 3.55 3.45 -8.15
N GLN A 15 4.75 3.39 -7.57
CA GLN A 15 5.05 2.53 -6.40
C GLN A 15 4.40 2.99 -5.10
N THR A 16 4.07 4.28 -5.03
CA THR A 16 3.35 4.88 -3.90
C THR A 16 2.11 5.58 -4.43
N VAL A 17 0.97 5.31 -3.80
CA VAL A 17 -0.30 5.98 -4.09
C VAL A 17 -0.79 6.69 -2.83
N ASP A 18 -1.04 8.00 -2.95
CA ASP A 18 -1.74 8.76 -1.92
C ASP A 18 -3.23 8.79 -2.24
N ILE A 19 -4.03 8.18 -1.35
CA ILE A 19 -5.49 8.20 -1.46
C ILE A 19 -6.11 9.41 -0.76
N GLY A 20 -5.29 10.27 -0.16
CA GLY A 20 -5.70 11.54 0.45
C GLY A 20 -6.32 11.38 1.83
N LYS A 21 -7.35 12.18 2.09
CA LYS A 21 -8.07 12.22 3.37
C LYS A 21 -9.12 11.10 3.43
N VAL A 22 -9.10 10.36 4.53
CA VAL A 22 -10.01 9.25 4.82
C VAL A 22 -10.59 9.45 6.21
N HIS A 23 -11.90 9.39 6.39
CA HIS A 23 -12.51 9.52 7.70
C HIS A 23 -12.46 8.20 8.49
N LEU A 24 -12.54 8.27 9.82
CA LEU A 24 -12.65 7.06 10.64
C LEU A 24 -13.78 6.15 10.12
N ARG A 25 -13.52 4.83 10.08
CA ARG A 25 -14.43 3.80 9.54
C ARG A 25 -14.68 3.85 8.02
N GLU A 26 -14.12 4.82 7.30
CA GLU A 26 -14.22 4.86 5.83
C GLU A 26 -13.26 3.85 5.20
N ILE A 27 -13.64 3.34 4.03
CA ILE A 27 -12.80 2.51 3.18
C ILE A 27 -12.46 3.30 1.92
N ARG A 28 -11.19 3.36 1.58
CA ARG A 28 -10.71 3.92 0.30
C ARG A 28 -9.79 2.96 -0.42
N ARG A 29 -9.83 3.02 -1.75
CA ARG A 29 -9.05 2.17 -2.65
C ARG A 29 -7.92 2.93 -3.32
N GLY A 30 -6.71 2.36 -3.26
CA GLY A 30 -5.61 2.69 -4.15
C GLY A 30 -5.47 1.64 -5.25
N ILE A 31 -4.96 2.05 -6.41
CA ILE A 31 -4.78 1.19 -7.58
C ILE A 31 -3.35 1.33 -8.07
N PHE A 32 -2.66 0.20 -8.21
CA PHE A 32 -1.32 0.09 -8.78
C PHE A 32 -1.43 -0.58 -10.13
N THR A 33 -0.95 0.07 -11.18
CA THR A 33 -1.06 -0.44 -12.55
C THR A 33 0.22 -1.18 -12.91
N ARG A 34 0.09 -2.40 -13.42
CA ARG A 34 1.25 -3.18 -13.85
C ARG A 34 1.82 -2.59 -15.13
N ILE A 35 3.14 -2.43 -15.18
CA ILE A 35 3.86 -1.99 -16.38
C ILE A 35 3.82 -3.12 -17.42
N GLU A 36 3.69 -2.76 -18.69
CA GLU A 36 3.67 -3.70 -19.80
C GLU A 36 4.92 -4.59 -19.79
N ALA A 37 4.74 -5.89 -20.07
CA ALA A 37 5.79 -6.91 -20.08
C ALA A 37 6.47 -7.25 -18.73
N GLY A 38 5.94 -6.80 -17.58
CA GLY A 38 6.40 -7.31 -16.27
C GLY A 38 6.14 -8.83 -16.10
N PRO A 39 6.75 -9.53 -15.11
CA PRO A 39 6.43 -10.92 -14.80
C PRO A 39 5.00 -11.06 -14.26
N ALA A 40 4.43 -12.27 -14.36
CA ALA A 40 3.10 -12.56 -13.85
C ALA A 40 3.06 -12.52 -12.31
N ILE A 41 1.95 -12.05 -11.75
CA ILE A 41 1.73 -11.94 -10.31
C ILE A 41 1.32 -13.32 -9.79
N ARG A 42 2.08 -13.83 -8.82
CA ARG A 42 1.80 -15.11 -8.16
C ARG A 42 0.88 -14.93 -6.96
N THR A 43 1.24 -13.98 -6.09
CA THR A 43 0.47 -13.68 -4.88
C THR A 43 0.78 -12.27 -4.36
N VAL A 44 -0.10 -11.77 -3.50
CA VAL A 44 0.00 -10.46 -2.86
C VAL A 44 -0.22 -10.63 -1.36
N SER A 45 0.66 -10.04 -0.56
CA SER A 45 0.59 -10.04 0.91
C SER A 45 0.40 -8.63 1.44
N ALA A 46 -0.46 -8.46 2.44
CA ALA A 46 -0.67 -7.20 3.15
C ALA A 46 -0.54 -7.44 4.66
N ASP A 47 0.26 -6.62 5.34
CA ASP A 47 0.66 -6.87 6.74
C ASP A 47 -0.30 -6.26 7.79
N CYS A 48 -1.53 -5.89 7.44
CA CYS A 48 -2.51 -5.44 8.45
C CYS A 48 -3.96 -5.83 8.14
N SER A 49 -4.75 -6.09 9.19
CA SER A 49 -6.21 -6.29 9.09
C SER A 49 -6.97 -5.09 8.54
N CYS A 50 -6.33 -3.92 8.54
CA CYS A 50 -6.84 -2.67 7.98
C CYS A 50 -6.62 -2.53 6.47
N THR A 51 -5.97 -3.50 5.83
CA THR A 51 -5.63 -3.43 4.41
C THR A 51 -5.91 -4.78 3.76
N THR A 52 -6.76 -4.77 2.74
CA THR A 52 -7.00 -5.94 1.90
C THR A 52 -6.48 -5.64 0.50
N ALA A 53 -5.72 -6.57 -0.08
CA ALA A 53 -5.19 -6.45 -1.43
C ALA A 53 -5.72 -7.57 -2.31
N PHE A 54 -6.09 -7.21 -3.53
CA PHE A 54 -6.51 -8.16 -4.58
C PHE A 54 -5.88 -7.75 -5.90
N PHE A 55 -5.75 -8.69 -6.83
CA PHE A 55 -5.10 -8.45 -8.11
C PHE A 55 -5.83 -9.10 -9.26
N ASP A 56 -5.67 -8.52 -10.44
CA ASP A 56 -6.04 -9.11 -11.72
C ASP A 56 -4.86 -9.03 -12.70
N GLN A 57 -5.11 -9.21 -13.99
CA GLN A 57 -4.06 -9.16 -15.01
C GLN A 57 -3.45 -7.75 -15.20
N ASN A 58 -4.19 -6.70 -14.83
CA ASN A 58 -3.91 -5.31 -15.13
C ASN A 58 -3.36 -4.53 -13.91
N GLY A 59 -3.66 -4.97 -12.69
CA GLY A 59 -3.22 -4.23 -11.51
C GLY A 59 -3.39 -4.92 -10.17
N ILE A 60 -2.89 -4.24 -9.13
CA ILE A 60 -3.20 -4.51 -7.73
C ILE A 60 -4.15 -3.43 -7.23
N TYR A 61 -5.18 -3.85 -6.53
CA TYR A 61 -6.13 -2.98 -5.87
C TYR A 61 -5.98 -3.17 -4.36
N VAL A 62 -5.80 -2.06 -3.66
CA VAL A 62 -5.54 -2.05 -2.22
C VAL A 62 -6.61 -1.23 -1.53
N ASP A 63 -7.47 -1.91 -0.78
CA ASP A 63 -8.47 -1.27 0.07
C ASP A 63 -7.86 -1.00 1.44
N TYR A 64 -7.88 0.27 1.86
CA TYR A 64 -7.54 0.70 3.20
C TYR A 64 -8.82 1.00 3.97
N ALA A 65 -9.04 0.25 5.05
CA ALA A 65 -10.10 0.49 6.02
C ALA A 65 -9.55 1.29 7.20
N ALA A 66 -9.98 2.54 7.33
CA ALA A 66 -9.59 3.38 8.45
C ALA A 66 -10.12 2.79 9.78
N PRO A 67 -9.32 2.86 10.87
CA PRO A 67 -9.76 2.34 12.16
C PRO A 67 -10.99 3.10 12.67
N PRO A 68 -11.75 2.53 13.62
CA PRO A 68 -12.93 3.17 14.17
C PRO A 68 -12.63 4.36 15.08
N SER A 69 -11.39 4.52 15.52
CA SER A 69 -10.89 5.61 16.35
C SER A 69 -9.41 5.88 16.06
N LEU A 70 -8.93 7.08 16.40
CA LEU A 70 -7.50 7.38 16.37
C LEU A 70 -6.73 6.41 17.29
N PRO A 71 -5.51 5.99 16.91
CA PRO A 71 -4.62 5.23 17.80
C PRO A 71 -4.44 5.96 19.14
N GLU A 72 -4.29 5.19 20.22
CA GLU A 72 -4.24 5.74 21.59
C GLU A 72 -3.18 6.84 21.75
N TYR A 73 -1.98 6.62 21.23
CA TYR A 73 -0.90 7.61 21.24
C TYR A 73 -1.33 8.96 20.63
N HIS A 74 -2.07 8.95 19.51
CA HIS A 74 -2.55 10.18 18.87
C HIS A 74 -3.68 10.83 19.67
N ARG A 75 -4.57 10.02 20.28
CA ARG A 75 -5.63 10.54 21.16
C ARG A 75 -5.06 11.24 22.39
N GLN A 76 -4.05 10.66 23.02
CA GLN A 76 -3.40 11.24 24.21
C GLN A 76 -2.72 12.59 23.91
N GLN A 77 -2.35 12.83 22.65
CA GLN A 77 -1.77 14.10 22.18
C GLN A 77 -2.82 15.13 21.73
N GLY A 78 -4.12 14.81 21.81
CA GLY A 78 -5.18 15.69 21.31
C GLY A 78 -5.17 15.87 19.79
N ALA A 79 -4.57 14.93 19.05
CA ALA A 79 -4.57 14.98 17.59
C ALA A 79 -5.98 14.73 17.05
N THR A 80 -6.33 15.41 15.95
CA THR A 80 -7.58 15.19 15.21
C THR A 80 -7.35 14.37 13.93
N GLN A 81 -6.10 14.04 13.62
CA GLN A 81 -5.73 13.27 12.45
C GLN A 81 -4.41 12.53 12.64
N PHE A 82 -4.17 11.50 11.81
CA PHE A 82 -2.86 10.87 11.68
C PHE A 82 -2.59 10.45 10.24
N THR A 83 -1.32 10.44 9.84
CA THR A 83 -0.90 9.90 8.54
C THR A 83 -0.42 8.48 8.71
N THR A 84 -0.79 7.61 7.78
CA THR A 84 -0.36 6.22 7.77
C THR A 84 0.09 5.81 6.38
N THR A 85 1.07 4.91 6.36
CA THR A 85 1.56 4.24 5.17
C THR A 85 1.39 2.74 5.37
N LYS A 86 0.81 2.06 4.39
CA LYS A 86 0.63 0.61 4.37
C LYS A 86 1.41 0.03 3.22
N ALA A 87 2.23 -0.97 3.53
CA ALA A 87 2.98 -1.72 2.54
C ALA A 87 2.17 -2.95 2.09
N VAL A 88 2.24 -3.24 0.82
CA VAL A 88 1.75 -4.47 0.20
C VAL A 88 2.90 -5.07 -0.58
N THR A 89 3.23 -6.34 -0.31
CA THR A 89 4.29 -7.05 -1.02
C THR A 89 3.69 -7.89 -2.13
N VAL A 90 4.15 -7.69 -3.35
CA VAL A 90 3.77 -8.46 -4.53
C VAL A 90 4.88 -9.48 -4.79
N PHE A 91 4.51 -10.75 -4.94
CA PHE A 91 5.42 -11.83 -5.30
C PHE A 91 5.13 -12.29 -6.72
N TYR A 92 6.18 -12.40 -7.54
CA TYR A 92 6.08 -12.80 -8.94
C TYR A 92 6.46 -14.27 -9.14
N ASP A 93 6.19 -14.79 -10.34
CA ASP A 93 6.55 -16.15 -10.75
C ASP A 93 8.06 -16.35 -10.98
N ASP A 94 8.81 -15.28 -11.26
CA ASP A 94 10.27 -15.31 -11.39
C ASP A 94 11.01 -15.29 -10.03
N ASN A 95 10.27 -15.43 -8.92
CA ASN A 95 10.73 -15.34 -7.54
C ASN A 95 11.25 -13.97 -7.11
N THR A 96 11.03 -12.92 -7.90
CA THR A 96 11.23 -11.55 -7.44
C THR A 96 10.03 -11.06 -6.63
N HIS A 97 10.21 -9.96 -5.91
CA HIS A 97 9.13 -9.29 -5.20
C HIS A 97 9.30 -7.77 -5.24
N GLU A 98 8.19 -7.07 -5.03
CA GLU A 98 8.13 -5.61 -5.02
C GLU A 98 7.21 -5.13 -3.90
N ASN A 99 7.52 -3.98 -3.30
CA ASN A 99 6.74 -3.40 -2.21
C ASN A 99 6.04 -2.14 -2.70
N LEU A 100 4.71 -2.16 -2.64
CA LEU A 100 3.83 -1.06 -3.01
C LEU A 100 3.33 -0.36 -1.75
N TYR A 101 3.25 0.97 -1.77
CA TYR A 101 2.91 1.77 -0.59
C TYR A 101 1.64 2.57 -0.81
N LEU A 102 0.66 2.37 0.07
CA LEU A 102 -0.56 3.18 0.11
C LEU A 102 -0.48 4.16 1.28
N THR A 103 -0.60 5.46 1.01
CA THR A 103 -0.59 6.50 2.04
C THR A 103 -1.97 7.14 2.20
N ALA A 104 -2.34 7.45 3.44
CA ALA A 104 -3.58 8.14 3.75
C ALA A 104 -3.43 9.06 4.97
N THR A 105 -4.17 10.16 4.99
CA THR A 105 -4.40 10.96 6.20
C THR A 105 -5.77 10.63 6.77
N VAL A 106 -5.79 10.00 7.94
CA VAL A 106 -7.03 9.62 8.62
C VAL A 106 -7.52 10.75 9.51
N LEU A 107 -8.79 11.12 9.38
CA LEU A 107 -9.41 12.23 10.10
C LEU A 107 -10.41 11.70 11.14
N ALA A 108 -10.21 12.08 12.40
CA ALA A 108 -11.25 12.04 13.41
C ALA A 108 -12.10 13.30 13.24
N HIS A 109 -13.33 13.11 12.75
CA HIS A 109 -14.34 14.16 12.81
C HIS A 109 -14.59 14.60 14.25
#